data_AF-A0A9K3GFT1-F1
#
_entry.id   AF-A0A9K3GFT1-F1
#
_cell.length_a   1.000
_cell.length_b   1.000
_cell.length_c   1.000
_cell.angle_alpha   90.00
_cell.angle_beta   90.00
_cell.angle_gamma   90.00
#
_symmetry.space_group_name_H-M   'P 1'
#
loop_
_entity.id
_entity.type
_entity.pdbx_description
1 polymer ?
#
loop_
_entity_poly.entity_id
_entity_poly.type
_entity_poly.pdbx_seq_one_letter_code
_entity_poly.pdbx_strand_id
1 'polypeptide(L)'
;MGNEMSQYKRIRDQYQTFEELVQVGVSKYQIRQRNRECESGITLEYLTMLHNAYQDFIQDISKTIPVIRVRWDQYRSAQDVAEKLAEEFARLRTVRNVSFPGSTVMEVGCVGKTTSPVSGMSTIEL
;
A
#
# COMPACT_ATOMS: atom_id res chain seq x y z
N MET A 1 -9.39 38.88 -4.35
CA MET A 1 -8.77 37.71 -3.69
C MET A 1 -8.81 36.41 -4.53
N GLY A 2 -9.03 36.45 -5.85
CA GLY A 2 -9.10 35.23 -6.70
C GLY A 2 -7.85 34.90 -7.53
N ASN A 3 -6.85 35.80 -7.59
CA ASN A 3 -5.69 35.66 -8.46
C ASN A 3 -4.57 34.80 -7.82
N GLU A 4 -4.35 34.95 -6.52
CA GLU A 4 -3.32 34.22 -5.78
C GLU A 4 -3.62 32.71 -5.71
N MET A 5 -4.87 32.33 -5.47
CA MET A 5 -5.28 30.91 -5.42
C MET A 5 -5.11 30.21 -6.79
N SER A 6 -5.25 30.95 -7.90
CA SER A 6 -4.99 30.45 -9.26
C SER A 6 -3.49 30.23 -9.50
N GLN A 7 -2.65 31.10 -8.95
CA GLN A 7 -1.20 30.99 -9.07
C GLN A 7 -0.67 29.77 -8.28
N TYR A 8 -1.09 29.59 -7.03
CA TYR A 8 -0.69 28.42 -6.22
C TYR A 8 -1.15 27.09 -6.81
N LYS A 9 -2.33 27.06 -7.45
CA LYS A 9 -2.82 25.86 -8.13
C LYS A 9 -1.92 25.50 -9.32
N ARG A 10 -1.58 26.47 -10.18
CA ARG A 10 -0.67 26.26 -11.31
C ARG A 10 0.72 25.81 -10.86
N ILE A 11 1.24 26.44 -9.82
CA ILE A 11 2.56 26.11 -9.25
C ILE A 11 2.53 24.68 -8.70
N ARG A 12 1.50 24.30 -7.94
CA ARG A 12 1.33 22.94 -7.42
C ARG A 12 1.24 21.91 -8.55
N ASP A 13 0.38 22.16 -9.54
CA ASP A 13 0.17 21.28 -10.67
C ASP A 13 1.49 21.10 -11.46
N GLN A 14 2.27 22.17 -11.63
CA GLN A 14 3.60 22.12 -12.27
C GLN A 14 4.59 21.23 -11.49
N TYR A 15 4.64 21.33 -10.16
CA TYR A 15 5.53 20.50 -9.34
C TYR A 15 5.07 19.04 -9.27
N GLN A 16 3.75 18.80 -9.27
CA GLN A 16 3.16 17.46 -9.33
C GLN A 16 3.59 16.75 -10.62
N THR A 17 3.47 17.42 -11.77
CA THR A 17 3.92 16.87 -13.07
C THR A 17 5.42 16.60 -13.07
N PHE A 18 6.21 17.42 -12.39
CA PHE A 18 7.66 17.23 -12.29
C PHE A 18 8.02 15.97 -11.48
N GLU A 19 7.40 15.76 -10.31
CA GLU A 19 7.63 14.55 -9.51
C GLU A 19 7.21 13.26 -10.24
N GLU A 20 6.09 13.31 -10.96
CA GLU A 20 5.59 12.16 -11.73
C GLU A 20 6.49 11.83 -12.93
N LEU A 21 7.01 12.84 -13.64
CA LEU A 21 7.97 12.65 -14.72
C LEU A 21 9.33 12.12 -14.23
N VAL A 22 9.78 12.56 -13.04
CA VAL A 22 10.98 12.00 -12.39
C VAL A 22 10.81 10.50 -12.15
N GLN A 23 9.64 10.07 -11.67
CA GLN A 23 9.37 8.65 -11.40
C GLN A 23 9.38 7.78 -12.68
N VAL A 24 8.79 8.28 -13.77
CA VAL A 24 8.82 7.59 -15.07
C VAL A 24 10.25 7.48 -15.62
N GLY A 25 11.04 8.55 -15.47
CA GLY A 25 12.45 8.57 -15.83
C GLY A 25 13.29 7.54 -15.05
N VAL A 26 13.09 7.47 -13.73
CA VAL A 26 13.73 6.48 -12.85
C VAL A 26 13.32 5.06 -13.26
N SER A 27 12.04 4.83 -13.54
CA SER A 27 11.54 3.53 -13.99
C SER A 27 12.21 3.07 -15.30
N LYS A 28 12.36 3.98 -16.27
CA LYS A 28 13.05 3.69 -17.53
C LYS A 28 14.54 3.37 -17.32
N TYR A 29 15.20 4.10 -16.42
CA TYR A 29 16.58 3.82 -16.06
C TYR A 29 16.72 2.41 -15.44
N GLN A 30 15.84 2.04 -14.50
CA GLN A 30 15.84 0.71 -13.89
C GLN A 30 15.57 -0.43 -14.89
N ILE A 31 14.61 -0.25 -15.80
CA ILE A 31 14.35 -1.19 -16.91
C ILE A 31 15.62 -1.44 -17.71
N ARG A 32 16.35 -0.39 -18.07
CA ARG A 32 17.63 -0.50 -18.78
C ARG A 32 18.69 -1.25 -17.98
N GLN A 33 18.79 -1.00 -16.67
CA GLN A 33 19.76 -1.68 -15.80
C GLN A 33 19.51 -3.20 -15.70
N ARG A 34 18.27 -3.67 -15.89
CA ARG A 34 17.96 -5.12 -15.91
C ARG A 34 18.48 -5.84 -17.16
N ASN A 35 18.86 -5.10 -18.20
CA ASN A 35 19.48 -5.58 -19.43
C ASN A 35 18.78 -6.80 -20.08
N ARG A 36 17.44 -6.75 -20.14
CA ARG A 36 16.62 -7.78 -20.78
C ARG A 36 16.29 -7.35 -22.20
N GLU A 37 16.62 -8.18 -23.18
CA GLU A 37 16.40 -7.87 -24.60
C GLU A 37 14.93 -7.59 -24.92
N CYS A 38 14.00 -8.29 -24.25
CA CYS A 38 12.55 -8.12 -24.44
C CYS A 38 12.02 -6.76 -23.96
N GLU A 39 12.75 -6.02 -23.13
CA GLU A 39 12.36 -4.70 -22.61
C GLU A 39 12.99 -3.53 -23.43
N SER A 40 13.80 -3.83 -24.45
CA SER A 40 14.60 -2.84 -25.21
C SER A 40 13.78 -1.84 -26.02
N GLY A 41 12.60 -2.22 -26.49
CA GLY A 41 11.69 -1.37 -27.29
C GLY A 41 10.85 -0.38 -26.48
N ILE A 42 10.95 -0.39 -25.15
CA ILE A 42 10.11 0.44 -24.28
C ILE A 42 10.51 1.92 -24.37
N THR A 43 9.64 2.75 -24.94
CA THR A 43 9.88 4.19 -25.09
C THR A 43 9.54 4.95 -23.79
N LEU A 44 10.06 6.19 -23.68
CA LEU A 44 9.71 7.03 -22.52
C LEU A 44 8.24 7.45 -22.61
N GLU A 45 7.81 7.82 -23.81
CA GLU A 45 6.43 8.19 -24.12
C GLU A 45 5.44 7.09 -23.73
N TYR A 46 5.73 5.83 -24.06
CA TYR A 46 4.91 4.69 -23.67
C TYR A 46 4.74 4.60 -22.14
N LEU A 47 5.83 4.74 -21.39
CA LEU A 47 5.79 4.69 -19.93
C LEU A 47 5.03 5.89 -19.34
N THR A 48 5.16 7.07 -19.93
CA THR A 48 4.38 8.26 -19.53
C THR A 48 2.89 8.04 -19.77
N MET A 49 2.50 7.54 -20.95
CA MET A 49 1.11 7.23 -21.25
C MET A 49 0.55 6.16 -20.31
N LEU A 50 1.33 5.11 -20.05
CA LEU A 50 0.96 4.05 -19.12
C LEU A 50 0.77 4.58 -17.69
N HIS A 51 1.67 5.46 -17.24
CA HIS A 51 1.56 6.11 -15.94
C HIS A 51 0.27 6.93 -15.83
N ASN A 52 0.00 7.77 -16.83
CA ASN A 52 -1.18 8.64 -16.84
C ASN A 52 -2.48 7.82 -16.83
N ALA A 53 -2.58 6.82 -17.71
CA ALA A 53 -3.74 5.92 -17.75
C ALA A 53 -3.95 5.18 -16.42
N TYR A 54 -2.86 4.80 -15.73
CA TYR A 54 -2.94 4.19 -14.41
C TYR A 54 -3.40 5.20 -13.34
N GLN A 55 -2.95 6.46 -13.37
CA GLN A 55 -3.43 7.47 -12.43
C GLN A 55 -4.93 7.75 -12.59
N ASP A 56 -5.41 7.85 -13.83
CA ASP A 56 -6.83 8.01 -14.14
C ASP A 56 -7.64 6.83 -13.59
N PHE A 57 -7.15 5.61 -13.82
CA PHE A 57 -7.75 4.39 -13.28
C PHE A 57 -7.81 4.40 -11.75
N ILE A 58 -6.70 4.74 -11.07
CA ILE A 58 -6.65 4.82 -9.61
C ILE A 58 -7.62 5.87 -9.07
N GLN A 59 -7.74 7.01 -9.74
CA GLN A 59 -8.68 8.05 -9.37
C GLN A 59 -10.12 7.54 -9.46
N ASP A 60 -10.45 6.77 -10.49
CA ASP A 60 -11.80 6.25 -10.68
C ASP A 60 -12.16 5.18 -9.64
N ILE A 61 -11.30 4.18 -9.44
CA ILE A 61 -11.57 3.11 -8.47
C ILE A 61 -11.62 3.62 -7.03
N SER A 62 -10.91 4.71 -6.71
CA SER A 62 -10.87 5.28 -5.36
C SER A 62 -12.22 5.77 -4.84
N LYS A 63 -13.18 5.98 -5.75
CA LYS A 63 -14.57 6.33 -5.41
C LYS A 63 -15.33 5.15 -4.82
N THR A 64 -14.92 3.92 -5.15
CA THR A 64 -15.62 2.68 -4.81
C THR A 64 -14.88 1.87 -3.76
N ILE A 65 -13.55 1.80 -3.86
CA ILE A 65 -12.70 1.04 -2.95
C ILE A 65 -11.63 1.94 -2.32
N PRO A 66 -11.25 1.72 -1.06
CA PRO A 66 -10.15 2.48 -0.46
C PRO A 66 -8.83 2.15 -1.14
N VAL A 67 -8.12 3.19 -1.59
CA VAL A 67 -6.79 3.07 -2.20
C VAL A 67 -5.74 3.60 -1.24
N ILE A 68 -4.74 2.77 -0.95
CA ILE A 68 -3.56 3.16 -0.17
C ILE A 68 -2.38 3.26 -1.12
N ARG A 69 -1.81 4.47 -1.25
CA ARG A 69 -0.64 4.72 -2.10
C ARG A 69 0.64 4.61 -1.27
N VAL A 70 1.53 3.70 -1.67
CA VAL A 70 2.84 3.55 -1.03
C VAL A 70 3.91 4.12 -1.95
N ARG A 71 4.71 5.06 -1.44
CA ARG A 71 5.92 5.52 -2.14
C ARG A 71 6.98 4.44 -2.01
N TRP A 72 7.45 3.95 -3.14
CA TRP A 72 8.47 2.90 -3.22
C TRP A 72 9.84 3.46 -3.61
N ASP A 73 10.19 4.61 -3.04
CA ASP A 73 11.46 5.30 -3.27
C ASP A 73 12.64 4.57 -2.64
N GLN A 74 12.39 3.79 -1.58
CA GLN A 74 13.39 3.00 -0.86
C GLN A 74 12.86 1.60 -0.58
N TYR A 75 13.78 0.63 -0.56
CA TYR A 75 13.44 -0.73 -0.18
C TYR A 75 13.04 -0.78 1.30
N ARG A 76 11.84 -1.28 1.58
CA ARG A 76 11.31 -1.51 2.94
C ARG A 76 11.12 -3.00 3.15
N SER A 77 11.21 -3.45 4.41
CA SER A 77 10.89 -4.84 4.70
C SER A 77 9.38 -5.08 4.55
N ALA A 78 8.99 -6.32 4.26
CA ALA A 78 7.58 -6.68 4.15
C ALA A 78 6.82 -6.40 5.47
N GLN A 79 7.49 -6.59 6.60
CA GLN A 79 6.93 -6.34 7.93
C GLN A 79 6.62 -4.85 8.14
N ASP A 80 7.57 -3.97 7.83
CA ASP A 80 7.37 -2.51 7.98
C ASP A 80 6.19 -2.02 7.15
N VAL A 81 6.06 -2.54 5.93
CA VAL A 81 4.97 -2.17 5.02
C VAL A 81 3.64 -2.70 5.53
N ALA A 82 3.59 -3.93 6.05
CA ALA A 82 2.38 -4.52 6.60
C ALA A 82 1.87 -3.76 7.84
N GLU A 83 2.78 -3.38 8.75
CA GLU A 83 2.43 -2.60 9.93
C GLU A 83 1.85 -1.23 9.55
N LYS A 84 2.50 -0.52 8.62
CA LYS A 84 1.98 0.78 8.13
C LYS A 84 0.68 0.66 7.36
N LEU A 85 0.50 -0.42 6.60
CA LEU A 85 -0.74 -0.69 5.92
C LEU A 85 -1.89 -0.94 6.91
N ALA A 86 -1.65 -1.71 7.97
CA ALA A 86 -2.64 -1.99 9.01
C ALA A 86 -3.04 -0.72 9.77
N GLU A 87 -2.07 0.12 10.13
CA GLU A 87 -2.32 1.44 10.75
C GLU A 87 -3.20 2.33 9.87
N GLU A 88 -2.83 2.50 8.60
CA GLU A 88 -3.60 3.35 7.67
C GLU A 88 -4.97 2.76 7.36
N PHE A 89 -5.06 1.44 7.22
CA PHE A 89 -6.33 0.75 6.99
C PHE A 89 -7.30 0.92 8.17
N ALA A 90 -6.81 0.83 9.41
CA ALA A 90 -7.61 1.08 10.61
C ALA A 90 -8.12 2.53 10.70
N ARG A 91 -7.36 3.49 10.15
CA ARG A 91 -7.74 4.92 10.12
C ARG A 91 -8.82 5.23 9.09
N LEU A 92 -9.05 4.36 8.11
CA LEU A 92 -10.07 4.58 7.08
C LEU A 92 -11.47 4.51 7.70
N ARG A 93 -12.15 5.66 7.74
CA ARG A 93 -13.50 5.84 8.33
C ARG A 93 -14.59 4.92 7.76
N THR A 94 -14.34 4.25 6.65
CA THR A 94 -15.31 3.39 5.95
C THR A 94 -15.30 1.93 6.46
N VAL A 95 -14.24 1.49 7.14
CA VAL A 95 -14.12 0.09 7.57
C VAL A 95 -15.07 -0.20 8.74
N ARG A 96 -16.04 -1.08 8.53
CA ARG A 96 -16.98 -1.55 9.56
C ARG A 96 -16.66 -3.00 9.91
N ASN A 97 -16.27 -3.22 11.16
CA ASN A 97 -16.12 -4.56 11.69
C ASN A 97 -17.48 -5.03 12.23
N VAL A 98 -17.97 -6.15 11.71
CA VAL A 98 -19.19 -6.81 12.21
C VAL A 98 -18.75 -8.13 12.85
N SER A 99 -18.93 -8.26 14.16
CA SER A 99 -18.72 -9.50 14.89
C SER A 99 -20.06 -10.13 15.24
N PHE A 100 -20.12 -11.46 15.20
CA PHE A 100 -21.26 -12.24 15.66
C PHE A 100 -20.87 -13.03 16.92
N PRO A 101 -21.77 -13.24 17.89
CA PRO A 101 -21.47 -14.04 19.07
C PRO A 101 -21.13 -15.49 18.64
N GLY A 102 -19.91 -15.92 18.93
CA GLY A 102 -19.37 -17.24 18.57
C GLY A 102 -18.24 -17.24 17.54
N SER A 103 -17.93 -16.10 16.90
CA SER A 103 -16.76 -15.98 16.02
C SER A 103 -15.50 -15.66 16.84
N THR A 104 -14.92 -16.67 17.49
CA THR A 104 -13.56 -16.55 18.01
C THR A 104 -12.62 -16.50 16.81
N VAL A 105 -12.13 -15.31 16.47
CA VAL A 105 -10.96 -15.18 15.59
C VAL A 105 -9.79 -15.81 16.33
N MET A 106 -9.35 -16.98 15.88
CA MET A 106 -8.10 -17.56 16.34
C MET A 106 -7.00 -16.59 15.91
N GLU A 107 -6.36 -15.94 16.88
CA GLU A 107 -5.14 -15.18 16.61
C GLU A 107 -4.17 -16.12 15.91
N VAL A 108 -3.73 -15.75 14.70
CA VAL A 108 -2.60 -16.40 14.05
C VAL A 108 -1.34 -15.95 14.80
N GLY A 109 -1.16 -16.51 15.99
CA GLY A 109 0.10 -16.51 16.69
C GLY A 109 1.07 -17.34 15.89
N CYS A 110 2.12 -16.71 15.38
CA CYS A 110 3.26 -17.38 14.78
C CYS A 110 3.73 -18.52 15.69
N VAL A 111 3.78 -19.73 15.14
CA VAL A 111 4.07 -20.99 15.84
C VAL A 111 5.42 -20.94 16.58
N GLY A 112 5.41 -21.28 17.87
CA GLY A 112 6.63 -21.37 18.67
C GLY A 112 6.48 -21.98 20.07
N LYS A 113 6.23 -23.29 20.13
CA LYS A 113 6.48 -24.25 21.25
C LYS A 113 5.46 -24.33 22.40
N THR A 114 4.72 -25.43 22.38
CA THR A 114 3.90 -26.01 23.45
C THR A 114 4.75 -26.71 24.52
N THR A 115 4.65 -26.25 25.78
CA THR A 115 4.74 -27.10 26.99
C THR A 115 3.82 -26.46 28.02
N SER A 116 2.63 -26.96 28.35
CA SER A 116 2.33 -28.12 29.20
C SER A 116 0.79 -28.19 29.35
N PRO A 117 0.17 -29.33 29.70
CA PRO A 117 -0.11 -29.55 31.14
C PRO A 117 -0.05 -31.03 31.56
N VAL A 118 0.36 -31.30 32.80
CA VAL A 118 0.22 -32.62 33.45
C VAL A 118 -0.50 -32.45 34.78
N SER A 119 -1.54 -33.26 34.97
CA SER A 119 -2.24 -33.60 36.22
C SER A 119 -3.08 -32.47 36.85
N GLY A 120 -4.40 -32.58 37.08
CA GLY A 120 -5.23 -33.76 37.28
C GLY A 120 -5.05 -34.29 38.71
N MET A 121 -5.78 -33.73 39.69
CA MET A 121 -6.29 -34.41 40.89
C MET A 121 -7.34 -33.52 41.57
N SER A 122 -8.59 -33.97 41.55
CA SER A 122 -9.66 -33.49 42.44
C SER A 122 -9.65 -34.35 43.70
N THR A 123 -9.49 -33.74 44.87
CA THR A 123 -9.81 -34.38 46.15
C THR A 123 -11.30 -34.17 46.43
N ILE A 124 -12.06 -35.25 46.56
CA ILE A 124 -13.41 -35.26 47.13
C ILE A 124 -13.25 -35.58 48.61
N GLU A 125 -13.82 -34.72 49.47
CA GLU A 125 -13.95 -34.99 50.90
C GLU A 125 -15.12 -35.94 51.17
N LEU A 126 -14.90 -36.89 52.08
CA LEU A 126 -15.92 -37.62 52.84
C LEU A 126 -15.49 -37.65 54.30
#